data_AF-A0A7S0LSM4-F1
#
_entry.id   AF-A0A7S0LSM4-F1
#
_cell.length_a   1.000
_cell.length_b   1.000
_cell.length_c   1.000
_cell.angle_alpha   90.00
_cell.angle_beta   90.00
_cell.angle_gamma   90.00
#
_symmetry.space_group_name_H-M   'P 1'
#
loop_
_entity.id
_entity.type
_entity.pdbx_description
1 polymer ?
#
loop_
_entity_poly.entity_id
_entity_poly.type
_entity_poly.pdbx_seq_one_letter_code
_entity_poly.pdbx_strand_id
1 'polypeptide(L)'
;VDELHLARTRRFLFSGHINGPTSETQKTLGFTKSGGVLELVESEQLVSALSEHTPPKGHLDLVFLNACCSESIGHTLVAAAGVEHVVCWQTLCEDKAARLFARAFFHACALGFDYATAFGN
;
A
#
# COMPACT_ATOMS: atom_id res chain seq x y z
N VAL A 1 24.35 9.22 -2.57
CA VAL A 1 23.27 9.70 -1.69
C VAL A 1 21.97 9.31 -2.37
N ASP A 2 21.26 8.34 -1.80
CA ASP A 2 20.05 7.75 -2.38
C ASP A 2 18.93 8.79 -2.50
N GLU A 3 18.42 9.03 -3.71
CA GLU A 3 17.30 9.95 -3.97
C GLU A 3 16.04 9.59 -3.18
N LEU A 4 15.89 8.31 -2.80
CA LEU A 4 14.80 7.81 -1.95
C LEU A 4 14.76 8.45 -0.55
N HIS A 5 15.90 8.92 -0.01
CA HIS A 5 15.91 9.60 1.29
C HIS A 5 15.55 11.09 1.21
N LEU A 6 15.53 11.69 0.02
CA LEU A 6 15.29 13.13 -0.17
C LEU A 6 13.83 13.44 -0.51
N ALA A 7 13.13 12.54 -1.19
CA ALA A 7 11.71 12.73 -1.52
C ALA A 7 10.81 12.16 -0.42
N ARG A 8 10.40 13.01 0.54
CA ARG A 8 9.28 12.67 1.42
C ARG A 8 8.02 12.53 0.57
N THR A 9 7.63 11.30 0.25
CA THR A 9 6.43 11.02 -0.53
C THR A 9 5.17 11.21 0.31
N ARG A 10 4.09 11.67 -0.33
CA ARG A 10 2.75 11.64 0.24
C ARG A 10 2.04 10.31 0.00
N ARG A 11 2.52 9.52 -0.96
CA ARG A 11 1.81 8.36 -1.51
C ARG A 11 2.74 7.17 -1.63
N PHE A 12 2.27 6.01 -1.19
CA PHE A 12 2.94 4.73 -1.34
C PHE A 12 2.03 3.77 -2.11
N LEU A 13 2.57 3.09 -3.13
CA LEU A 13 1.87 2.06 -3.89
C LEU A 13 2.61 0.73 -3.73
N PHE A 14 1.88 -0.29 -3.31
CA PHE A 14 2.29 -1.68 -3.43
C PHE A 14 1.44 -2.36 -4.50
N SER A 15 2.06 -3.11 -5.41
CA SER A 15 1.35 -3.94 -6.39
C SER A 15 1.98 -5.33 -6.40
N GLY A 16 1.23 -6.33 -5.99
CA GLY A 16 1.72 -7.69 -5.80
C GLY A 16 0.68 -8.61 -5.18
N HIS A 17 1.10 -9.81 -4.81
CA HIS A 17 0.21 -10.80 -4.18
C HIS A 17 0.27 -10.73 -2.65
N ILE A 18 -0.84 -11.13 -2.01
CA ILE A 18 -1.02 -11.14 -0.54
C ILE A 18 -1.05 -12.55 0.08
N ASN A 19 -0.62 -13.57 -0.68
CA ASN A 19 -0.76 -14.98 -0.32
C ASN A 19 0.59 -15.68 -0.11
N GLY A 20 1.53 -15.03 0.59
CA GLY A 20 2.68 -15.76 1.13
C GLY A 20 2.25 -16.61 2.32
N PRO A 21 2.68 -17.88 2.45
CA PRO A 21 2.34 -18.69 3.62
C PRO A 21 3.12 -18.19 4.85
N THR A 22 2.55 -17.26 5.61
CA THR A 22 2.91 -17.05 7.02
C THR A 22 1.84 -17.74 7.88
N SER A 23 2.23 -18.83 8.53
CA SER A 23 1.42 -19.57 9.53
C SER A 23 -0.11 -19.52 9.31
N GLU A 24 -0.60 -20.14 8.24
CA GLU A 24 -2.00 -20.51 7.89
C GLU A 24 -3.15 -19.49 8.06
N THR A 25 -2.95 -18.32 8.65
CA THR A 25 -4.05 -17.44 9.10
C THR A 25 -3.81 -15.94 8.91
N GLN A 26 -2.58 -15.50 8.63
CA GLN A 26 -2.28 -14.08 8.44
C GLN A 26 -1.89 -13.79 6.99
N LYS A 27 -2.57 -12.80 6.41
CA LYS A 27 -2.30 -12.26 5.08
C LYS A 27 -1.21 -11.19 5.19
N THR A 28 -0.22 -11.24 4.31
CA THR A 28 0.97 -10.38 4.37
C THR A 28 1.42 -9.96 2.97
N LEU A 29 2.17 -8.85 2.88
CA LEU A 29 2.77 -8.38 1.65
C LEU A 29 4.09 -9.15 1.39
N GLY A 30 4.23 -9.68 0.19
CA GLY A 30 5.49 -10.25 -0.28
C GLY A 30 6.41 -9.20 -0.87
N PHE A 31 7.61 -9.07 -0.32
CA PHE A 31 8.71 -8.29 -0.87
C PHE A 31 9.82 -9.20 -1.38
N THR A 32 10.79 -8.67 -2.12
CA THR A 32 11.89 -9.46 -2.67
C THR A 32 13.22 -8.91 -2.18
N LYS A 33 14.03 -9.75 -1.54
CA LYS A 33 15.41 -9.40 -1.16
C LYS A 33 16.30 -9.29 -2.39
N SER A 34 17.49 -8.70 -2.18
CA SER A 34 18.60 -8.83 -3.12
C SER A 34 18.85 -10.31 -3.41
N GLY A 35 18.64 -10.73 -4.67
CA GLY A 35 18.77 -12.12 -5.10
C GLY A 35 17.46 -12.82 -5.47
N GLY A 36 16.30 -12.13 -5.43
CA GLY A 36 15.05 -12.71 -5.92
C GLY A 36 14.28 -13.55 -4.89
N VAL A 37 14.77 -13.61 -3.65
CA VAL A 37 14.13 -14.38 -2.58
C VAL A 37 12.91 -13.64 -2.04
N LEU A 38 11.77 -14.32 -2.01
CA LEU A 38 10.53 -13.81 -1.40
C LEU A 38 10.72 -13.66 0.12
N GLU A 39 10.45 -12.47 0.62
CA GLU A 39 10.36 -12.15 2.04
C GLU A 39 8.93 -11.71 2.35
N LEU A 40 8.35 -12.35 3.36
CA LEU A 40 7.02 -12.01 3.83
C LEU A 40 7.17 -10.98 4.96
N VAL A 41 6.42 -9.89 4.87
CA VAL A 41 6.51 -8.78 5.84
C VAL A 41 5.25 -8.77 6.68
N GLU A 42 5.38 -9.16 7.94
CA GLU A 42 4.25 -9.22 8.87
C GLU A 42 3.60 -7.85 9.03
N SER A 43 2.32 -7.85 9.42
CA SER A 43 1.54 -6.61 9.54
C SER A 43 2.19 -5.61 10.49
N GLU A 44 2.79 -6.08 11.58
CA GLU A 44 3.50 -5.25 12.57
C GLU A 44 4.74 -4.59 11.97
N GLN A 45 5.48 -5.32 11.12
CA GLN A 45 6.66 -4.79 10.44
C GLN A 45 6.26 -3.72 9.42
N LEU A 46 5.16 -3.95 8.69
CA LEU A 46 4.62 -2.97 7.75
C LEU A 46 4.14 -1.71 8.47
N VAL A 47 3.42 -1.86 9.59
CA VAL A 47 2.99 -0.75 10.45
C VAL A 47 4.20 0.04 10.94
N SER A 48 5.20 -0.65 11.50
CA SER A 48 6.43 -0.03 12.01
C SER A 48 7.09 0.81 10.91
N ALA A 49 7.33 0.22 9.74
CA ALA A 49 7.98 0.88 8.62
C ALA A 49 7.20 2.10 8.11
N LEU A 50 5.88 1.99 7.93
CA LEU A 50 5.09 3.09 7.38
C LEU A 50 4.83 4.21 8.40
N SER A 51 4.75 3.88 9.70
CA SER A 51 4.54 4.87 10.77
C SER A 51 5.68 5.89 10.92
N GLU A 52 6.88 5.58 10.43
CA GLU A 52 8.00 6.53 10.40
C GLU A 52 7.81 7.63 9.35
N HIS A 53 6.90 7.41 8.40
CA HIS A 53 6.64 8.31 7.28
C HIS A 53 5.30 9.04 7.38
N THR A 54 4.43 8.68 8.32
CA THR A 54 3.15 9.37 8.57
C THR A 54 3.34 10.59 9.48
N PRO A 55 2.39 11.55 9.50
CA PRO A 55 2.44 12.69 10.42
C PRO A 55 2.53 12.26 11.90
N PRO A 56 3.30 12.97 12.75
CA PRO A 56 4.07 14.19 12.47
C PRO A 56 5.50 13.94 11.92
N LYS A 57 5.92 12.68 11.74
CA LYS A 57 7.31 12.33 11.36
C LYS A 57 7.58 12.52 9.86
N GLY A 58 6.56 12.33 9.03
CA GLY A 58 6.61 12.52 7.59
C GLY A 58 5.32 13.10 6.99
N HIS A 59 5.08 12.79 5.71
CA HIS A 59 3.97 13.35 4.92
C HIS A 59 3.15 12.26 4.21
N LEU A 60 3.39 10.97 4.50
CA LEU A 60 2.64 9.87 3.93
C LEU A 60 1.19 9.95 4.41
N ASP A 61 0.27 10.20 3.49
CA ASP A 61 -1.16 10.29 3.75
C ASP A 61 -1.98 9.24 3.00
N LEU A 62 -1.41 8.64 1.95
CA LEU A 62 -2.04 7.59 1.15
C LEU A 62 -1.17 6.34 1.04
N VAL A 63 -1.77 5.19 1.37
CA VAL A 63 -1.26 3.87 1.00
C VAL A 63 -2.22 3.19 0.03
N PHE A 64 -1.72 2.76 -1.12
CA PHE A 64 -2.47 2.00 -2.11
C PHE A 64 -1.97 0.55 -2.13
N LEU A 65 -2.79 -0.37 -1.64
CA LEU A 65 -2.54 -1.81 -1.64
C LEU A 65 -3.21 -2.45 -2.86
N ASN A 66 -2.53 -2.43 -4.01
CA ASN A 66 -3.00 -3.07 -5.24
C ASN A 66 -2.75 -4.58 -5.21
N ALA A 67 -3.37 -5.24 -4.24
CA ALA A 67 -3.22 -6.65 -3.95
C ALA A 67 -4.54 -7.23 -3.43
N CYS A 68 -4.91 -8.43 -3.90
CA CYS A 68 -6.17 -9.09 -3.58
C CYS A 68 -6.39 -9.24 -2.06
N CYS A 69 -7.65 -9.09 -1.63
CA CYS A 69 -8.08 -9.36 -0.26
C CYS A 69 -7.22 -8.65 0.84
N SER A 70 -6.77 -7.42 0.57
CA SER A 70 -5.92 -6.56 1.40
C SER A 70 -6.63 -5.75 2.47
N GLU A 71 -7.97 -5.79 2.53
CA GLU A 71 -8.80 -4.98 3.44
C GLU A 71 -8.34 -5.04 4.91
N SER A 72 -8.01 -6.23 5.42
CA SER A 72 -7.55 -6.39 6.81
C SER A 72 -6.23 -5.66 7.08
N ILE A 73 -5.31 -5.67 6.12
CA ILE A 73 -4.04 -4.92 6.22
C ILE A 73 -4.36 -3.41 6.19
N GLY A 74 -5.28 -2.99 5.32
CA GLY A 74 -5.67 -1.59 5.23
C GLY A 74 -6.23 -1.04 6.53
N HIS A 75 -7.13 -1.78 7.20
CA HIS A 75 -7.62 -1.40 8.53
C HIS A 75 -6.49 -1.27 9.57
N THR A 76 -5.54 -2.19 9.57
CA THR A 76 -4.39 -2.14 10.46
C THR A 76 -3.51 -0.92 10.23
N LEU A 77 -3.29 -0.51 8.97
CA LEU A 77 -2.51 0.69 8.65
C LEU A 77 -3.19 1.98 9.12
N VAL A 78 -4.51 2.08 8.97
CA VAL A 78 -5.27 3.22 9.50
C VAL A 78 -5.18 3.26 11.03
N ALA A 79 -5.43 2.12 11.68
CA ALA A 79 -5.52 2.05 13.14
C ALA A 79 -4.17 2.19 13.85
N ALA A 80 -3.10 1.60 13.31
CA ALA A 80 -1.82 1.45 14.00
C ALA A 80 -0.67 2.27 13.39
N ALA A 81 -0.67 2.52 12.07
CA ALA A 81 0.37 3.32 11.42
C ALA A 81 0.01 4.81 11.28
N GLY A 82 -1.26 5.18 11.50
CA GLY A 82 -1.73 6.56 11.38
C GLY A 82 -1.81 7.05 9.93
N VAL A 83 -1.96 6.13 8.96
CA VAL A 83 -2.19 6.50 7.57
C VAL A 83 -3.62 7.00 7.42
N GLU A 84 -3.79 8.20 6.84
CA GLU A 84 -5.11 8.84 6.71
C GLU A 84 -6.01 8.11 5.71
N HIS A 85 -5.45 7.69 4.58
CA HIS A 85 -6.18 7.04 3.50
C HIS A 85 -5.53 5.73 3.06
N VAL A 86 -6.34 4.69 2.95
CA VAL A 86 -5.92 3.41 2.37
C VAL A 86 -6.87 2.99 1.27
N VAL A 87 -6.32 2.72 0.08
CA VAL A 87 -7.03 2.08 -1.04
C VAL A 87 -6.60 0.62 -1.09
N CYS A 88 -7.56 -0.30 -1.08
CA CYS A 88 -7.30 -1.74 -1.00
C CYS A 88 -8.41 -2.54 -1.70
N TRP A 89 -8.20 -3.85 -1.83
CA TRP A 89 -9.17 -4.78 -2.41
C TRP A 89 -9.79 -5.65 -1.32
N GLN A 90 -11.11 -5.62 -1.18
CA GLN A 90 -11.83 -6.53 -0.30
C GLN A 90 -11.80 -7.98 -0.82
N THR A 91 -11.82 -8.16 -2.13
CA THR A 91 -11.97 -9.45 -2.80
C THR A 91 -10.77 -9.76 -3.70
N LEU A 92 -10.84 -10.90 -4.40
CA LEU A 92 -9.94 -11.20 -5.51
C LEU A 92 -10.13 -10.16 -6.62
N CYS A 93 -9.02 -9.64 -7.13
CA CYS A 93 -8.99 -8.73 -8.26
C CYS A 93 -8.26 -9.38 -9.43
N GLU A 94 -8.73 -9.10 -10.64
CA GLU A 94 -8.07 -9.51 -11.88
C GLU A 94 -6.96 -8.50 -12.23
N ASP A 95 -5.80 -8.98 -12.68
CA ASP A 95 -4.59 -8.18 -12.83
C ASP A 95 -4.77 -6.97 -13.77
N LYS A 96 -5.49 -7.13 -14.89
CA LYS A 96 -5.75 -6.05 -15.82
C LYS A 96 -6.69 -5.00 -15.23
N ALA A 97 -7.73 -5.42 -14.52
CA ALA A 97 -8.62 -4.51 -13.79
C ALA A 97 -7.86 -3.74 -12.69
N ALA A 98 -7.06 -4.44 -11.89
CA ALA A 98 -6.20 -3.85 -10.86
C ALA A 98 -5.28 -2.76 -11.43
N ARG A 99 -4.62 -3.08 -12.55
CA ARG A 99 -3.72 -2.15 -13.25
C ARG A 99 -4.47 -0.94 -13.81
N LEU A 100 -5.62 -1.14 -14.44
CA LEU A 100 -6.41 -0.05 -15.01
C LEU A 100 -6.92 0.89 -13.93
N PHE A 101 -7.43 0.34 -12.82
CA PHE A 101 -7.90 1.11 -11.68
C PHE A 101 -6.77 1.94 -11.05
N ALA A 102 -5.62 1.32 -10.73
CA ALA A 102 -4.48 2.05 -10.18
C ALA A 102 -4.03 3.20 -11.11
N ARG A 103 -3.96 2.95 -12.42
CA ARG A 103 -3.60 3.97 -13.40
C ARG A 103 -4.62 5.12 -13.45
N ALA A 104 -5.91 4.81 -13.48
CA ALA A 104 -6.97 5.82 -13.52
C ALA A 104 -7.00 6.66 -12.23
N PHE A 105 -6.91 6.00 -11.07
CA PHE A 105 -6.84 6.64 -9.76
C PHE A 105 -5.69 7.64 -9.68
N PHE A 106 -4.45 7.20 -9.96
CA PHE A 106 -3.29 8.10 -9.88
C PHE A 106 -3.30 9.18 -10.97
N HIS A 107 -3.91 8.92 -12.13
CA HIS A 107 -4.12 9.95 -13.14
C HIS A 107 -5.07 11.04 -12.65
N ALA A 108 -6.19 10.68 -12.01
CA ALA A 108 -7.10 11.64 -11.40
C ALA A 108 -6.41 12.45 -10.29
N CYS A 109 -5.61 11.81 -9.43
CA CYS A 109 -4.81 12.54 -8.44
C CYS A 109 -3.81 13.52 -9.08
N ALA A 110 -3.22 13.18 -10.23
CA ALA A 110 -2.31 14.06 -10.95
C ALA A 110 -3.03 15.27 -11.58
N LEU A 111 -4.32 15.13 -11.89
CA LEU A 111 -5.19 16.23 -12.33
C LEU A 111 -5.69 17.12 -11.18
N GLY A 112 -5.38 16.79 -9.93
CA GLY A 112 -5.73 17.57 -8.75
C GLY A 112 -7.01 17.14 -8.03
N PHE A 113 -7.62 16.02 -8.42
CA PHE A 113 -8.74 15.44 -7.67
C PHE A 113 -8.28 14.86 -6.32
N ASP A 114 -9.12 14.99 -5.30
CA ASP A 114 -8.90 14.34 -4.01
C ASP A 114 -9.06 12.81 -4.11
N TYR A 115 -8.68 12.08 -3.06
CA TYR A 115 -8.66 10.62 -3.09
C TYR A 115 -10.06 10.00 -3.19
N ALA A 116 -11.08 10.62 -2.58
CA ALA A 116 -12.45 10.13 -2.67
C ALA A 116 -13.00 10.25 -4.10
N THR A 117 -12.76 11.39 -4.75
CA THR A 117 -13.16 11.64 -6.13
C THR A 117 -12.35 10.75 -7.08
N ALA A 118 -11.04 10.60 -6.86
CA ALA A 118 -10.19 9.72 -7.66
C ALA A 118 -10.59 8.24 -7.55
N PHE A 119 -11.11 7.80 -6.41
CA PHE A 119 -11.62 6.44 -6.20
C PHE A 119 -12.95 6.17 -6.92
N GLY A 120 -13.81 7.18 -7.02
CA GLY A 120 -15.14 7.07 -7.64
C GLY A 120 -15.19 7.22 -9.16
N ASN A 121 -14.08 7.59 -9.81
CA ASN A 121 -13.95 7.70 -11.27
C ASN A 121 -13.49 6.38 -11.91
#